data_AF-A0A6L7LIK1-F1
#
_entry.id   AF-A0A6L7LIK1-F1
#
_cell.length_a   1.000
_cell.length_b   1.000
_cell.length_c   1.000
_cell.angle_alpha   90.00
_cell.angle_beta   90.00
_cell.angle_gamma   90.00
#
_symmetry.space_group_name_H-M   'P 1'
#
loop_
_entity.id
_entity.type
_entity.pdbx_description
1 polymer ?
#
loop_
_entity_poly.entity_id
_entity_poly.type
_entity_poly.pdbx_seq_one_letter_code
_entity_poly.pdbx_strand_id
1 'polypeptide(L)'
;MVDPIAWYDANAEAVVTRYETVLSEEVHDWLRDLLPQGTASVLDIGAGSGRDAAWLAANGHDVVAVEPSASMRAAAASLHDDPAINWIDDRLPTLGVVSRSGLSFDLILLSAVWMHMPENDRRRAFRKLINLLRPGGLMAITLRIGPKDPERGFHSVAPEEVEALARDHGALVEKHVEAMDLLGRHDVRWAQMAIRLPDDGTGALPLLRHVILNDDKSSTYKLALLRALSRVADSAAGFVRQTDVDHVAVPFGLIALNWIRLFKPLLSAGLPQSPTNVGLDRLGFVKQAYRKLDDVSHLDMRVGMRFPSELSAVLHQALKDAANTIERMPATYMTYQGGGQVFPVTRPHRQLRPKSIHLNQEYLFSFGEMLVPRHLWQSLQRFGAWIEPAIVAEWGRLIRGYASRQGKQVDDGAMAVAMTWDEPNRDVSLARKRALEMSANGNLYCVWSGRRLDDKSLDVDHCLPWIVWPCGDLWNLMPAHRTVNQKEKRAHLPGDRLLRSAQDRVLNWWGPAYAEGVPTISDRFWLEANSSLPGIRAAKGTLDDVFDAVCLQRMRLRCDQQVPEWAGEKYI
;
A
#
# COMPACT_ATOMS: atom_id res chain seq x y z
N MET A 1 0.24 12.08 -47.81
CA MET A 1 1.14 11.70 -46.71
C MET A 1 1.63 10.30 -47.04
N VAL A 2 2.94 10.06 -47.02
CA VAL A 2 3.49 8.72 -47.29
C VAL A 2 3.00 7.79 -46.18
N ASP A 3 2.47 6.61 -46.54
CA ASP A 3 2.06 5.60 -45.58
C ASP A 3 3.27 4.74 -45.20
N PRO A 4 3.82 4.86 -43.98
CA PRO A 4 5.00 4.09 -43.58
C PRO A 4 4.76 2.58 -43.67
N ILE A 5 3.53 2.13 -43.45
CA ILE A 5 3.19 0.70 -43.43
C ILE A 5 3.36 0.11 -44.82
N ALA A 6 2.85 0.80 -45.84
CA ALA A 6 2.98 0.37 -47.23
C ALA A 6 4.46 0.27 -47.68
N TRP A 7 5.33 1.16 -47.18
CA TRP A 7 6.76 1.07 -47.46
C TRP A 7 7.39 -0.18 -46.83
N TYR A 8 7.06 -0.50 -45.57
CA TYR A 8 7.55 -1.72 -44.93
C TYR A 8 6.98 -2.98 -45.58
N ASP A 9 5.72 -3.00 -45.99
CA ASP A 9 5.13 -4.12 -46.71
C ASP A 9 5.87 -4.42 -48.02
N ALA A 10 6.26 -3.37 -48.75
CA ALA A 10 6.99 -3.49 -50.01
C ALA A 10 8.47 -3.89 -49.86
N ASN A 11 9.07 -3.65 -48.68
CA ASN A 11 10.51 -3.86 -48.44
C ASN A 11 10.80 -4.90 -47.34
N ALA A 12 9.80 -5.70 -46.96
CA ALA A 12 9.84 -6.52 -45.76
C ALA A 12 11.05 -7.46 -45.70
N GLU A 13 11.33 -8.19 -46.78
CA GLU A 13 12.45 -9.15 -46.83
C GLU A 13 13.80 -8.46 -46.52
N ALA A 14 14.13 -7.38 -47.23
CA ALA A 14 15.38 -6.65 -47.05
C ALA A 14 15.49 -5.99 -45.66
N VAL A 15 14.36 -5.47 -45.14
CA VAL A 15 14.32 -4.84 -43.81
C VAL A 15 14.50 -5.88 -42.72
N VAL A 16 13.79 -7.01 -42.79
CA VAL A 16 13.92 -8.12 -41.84
C VAL A 16 15.35 -8.63 -41.81
N THR A 17 15.95 -8.96 -42.96
CA THR A 17 17.34 -9.41 -43.02
C THR A 17 18.29 -8.41 -42.37
N ARG A 18 18.10 -7.11 -42.61
CA ARG A 18 18.95 -6.06 -42.03
C ARG A 18 18.76 -5.89 -40.53
N TYR A 19 17.53 -5.97 -40.02
CA TYR A 19 17.26 -5.77 -38.58
C TYR A 19 17.79 -6.93 -37.73
N GLU A 20 17.77 -8.14 -38.28
CA GLU A 20 18.32 -9.34 -37.64
C GLU A 20 19.86 -9.37 -37.60
N THR A 21 20.58 -8.45 -38.25
CA THR A 21 22.06 -8.40 -38.18
C THR A 21 22.60 -7.79 -36.89
N VAL A 22 21.74 -7.21 -36.05
CA VAL A 22 22.12 -6.56 -34.78
C VAL A 22 21.38 -7.28 -33.67
N LEU A 23 22.06 -7.60 -32.56
CA LEU A 23 21.46 -8.33 -31.45
C LEU A 23 20.62 -7.41 -30.55
N SER A 24 19.43 -7.86 -30.15
CA SER A 24 18.56 -7.10 -29.22
C SER A 24 19.24 -6.81 -27.89
N GLU A 25 20.05 -7.76 -27.39
CA GLU A 25 20.81 -7.57 -26.15
C GLU A 25 21.81 -6.42 -26.25
N GLU A 26 22.44 -6.20 -27.42
CA GLU A 26 23.37 -5.09 -27.64
C GLU A 26 22.61 -3.76 -27.77
N VAL A 27 21.47 -3.77 -28.46
CA VAL A 27 20.62 -2.57 -28.63
C VAL A 27 20.07 -2.09 -27.28
N HIS A 28 19.69 -3.04 -26.42
CA HIS A 28 18.96 -2.78 -25.18
C HIS A 28 19.79 -3.01 -23.91
N ASP A 29 21.12 -3.10 -24.01
CA ASP A 29 22.01 -3.29 -22.85
C ASP A 29 21.81 -2.19 -21.78
N TRP A 30 21.50 -0.97 -22.23
CA TRP A 30 21.18 0.18 -21.37
C TRP A 30 19.96 -0.04 -20.47
N LEU A 31 19.08 -1.00 -20.78
CA LEU A 31 17.86 -1.31 -20.03
C LEU A 31 18.05 -2.47 -19.04
N ARG A 32 19.19 -3.19 -19.09
CA ARG A 32 19.41 -4.46 -18.39
C ARG A 32 19.11 -4.40 -16.88
N ASP A 33 19.47 -3.30 -16.23
CA ASP A 33 19.26 -3.04 -14.79
C ASP A 33 17.82 -2.66 -14.43
N LEU A 34 17.00 -2.33 -15.42
CA LEU A 34 15.61 -1.87 -15.26
C LEU A 34 14.57 -2.88 -15.77
N LEU A 35 15.00 -3.97 -16.41
CA LEU A 35 14.10 -5.02 -16.88
C LEU A 35 13.35 -5.65 -15.69
N PRO A 36 12.05 -5.97 -15.85
CA PRO A 36 11.29 -6.67 -14.82
C PRO A 36 11.97 -7.98 -14.41
N GLN A 37 11.97 -8.27 -13.10
CA GLN A 37 12.44 -9.57 -12.60
C GLN A 37 11.35 -10.63 -12.74
N GLY A 38 11.72 -11.79 -13.28
CA GLY A 38 10.80 -12.91 -13.51
C GLY A 38 9.85 -12.68 -14.70
N THR A 39 8.81 -13.51 -14.79
CA THR A 39 7.81 -13.41 -15.86
C THR A 39 7.03 -12.10 -15.73
N ALA A 40 6.99 -11.35 -16.82
CA ALA A 40 6.33 -10.06 -16.89
C ALA A 40 5.55 -9.97 -18.20
N SER A 41 4.52 -9.13 -18.22
CA SER A 41 3.76 -8.82 -19.43
C SER A 41 4.40 -7.65 -20.16
N VAL A 42 4.77 -7.87 -21.42
CA VAL A 42 5.51 -6.89 -22.24
C VAL A 42 4.72 -6.55 -23.49
N LEU A 43 4.66 -5.27 -23.83
CA LEU A 43 4.11 -4.80 -25.10
C LEU A 43 5.23 -4.25 -25.97
N ASP A 44 5.56 -4.95 -27.05
CA ASP A 44 6.49 -4.48 -28.06
C ASP A 44 5.71 -3.79 -29.19
N ILE A 45 5.92 -2.49 -29.38
CA ILE A 45 5.18 -1.68 -30.34
C ILE A 45 6.05 -1.41 -31.55
N GLY A 46 5.53 -1.74 -32.73
CA GLY A 46 6.30 -1.76 -33.98
C GLY A 46 7.36 -2.85 -33.95
N ALA A 47 6.94 -4.07 -33.63
CA ALA A 47 7.82 -5.22 -33.40
C ALA A 47 8.70 -5.60 -34.62
N GLY A 48 8.38 -5.10 -35.82
CA GLY A 48 9.26 -5.18 -36.98
C GLY A 48 9.58 -6.63 -37.37
N SER A 49 10.86 -7.01 -37.34
CA SER A 49 11.31 -8.38 -37.65
C SER A 49 11.04 -9.38 -36.53
N GLY A 50 10.59 -8.91 -35.35
CA GLY A 50 10.34 -9.73 -34.17
C GLY A 50 11.54 -9.98 -33.28
N ARG A 51 12.71 -9.46 -33.66
CA ARG A 51 13.96 -9.63 -32.91
C ARG A 51 13.84 -9.23 -31.43
N ASP A 52 13.24 -8.09 -31.15
CA ASP A 52 13.11 -7.56 -29.79
C ASP A 52 12.08 -8.37 -28.98
N ALA A 53 10.93 -8.68 -29.59
CA ALA A 53 9.93 -9.57 -29.02
C ALA A 53 10.48 -10.97 -28.68
N ALA A 54 11.26 -11.57 -29.58
CA ALA A 54 11.89 -12.88 -29.37
C ALA A 54 12.92 -12.87 -28.24
N TRP A 55 13.73 -11.82 -28.14
CA TRP A 55 14.66 -11.65 -27.03
C TRP A 55 13.94 -11.51 -25.69
N LEU A 56 12.86 -10.75 -25.63
CA LEU A 56 12.04 -10.60 -24.41
C LEU A 56 11.35 -11.91 -24.02
N ALA A 57 10.81 -12.65 -24.99
CA ALA A 57 10.22 -13.98 -24.77
C ALA A 57 11.26 -14.98 -24.25
N ALA A 58 12.47 -14.99 -24.84
CA ALA A 58 13.59 -15.83 -24.39
C ALA A 58 14.05 -15.52 -22.95
N ASN A 59 13.81 -14.30 -22.47
CA ASN A 59 14.03 -13.91 -21.07
C ASN A 59 12.87 -14.31 -20.12
N GLY A 60 11.88 -15.06 -20.62
CA GLY A 60 10.79 -15.63 -19.84
C GLY A 60 9.59 -14.69 -19.66
N HIS A 61 9.44 -13.68 -20.52
CA HIS A 61 8.32 -12.75 -20.50
C HIS A 61 7.20 -13.14 -21.48
N ASP A 62 5.96 -12.77 -21.16
CA ASP A 62 4.83 -12.88 -22.08
C ASP A 62 4.76 -11.62 -22.95
N VAL A 63 4.93 -11.76 -24.26
CA VAL A 63 5.07 -10.62 -25.18
C VAL A 63 3.83 -10.46 -26.05
N VAL A 64 3.28 -9.26 -26.08
CA VAL A 64 2.33 -8.82 -27.09
C VAL A 64 3.10 -7.98 -28.11
N ALA A 65 3.27 -8.51 -29.32
CA ALA A 65 4.03 -7.87 -30.40
C ALA A 65 3.07 -7.21 -31.39
N VAL A 66 3.03 -5.87 -31.38
CA VAL A 66 2.20 -5.06 -32.27
C VAL A 66 3.02 -4.69 -33.50
N GLU A 67 2.58 -5.13 -34.67
CA GLU A 67 3.19 -4.76 -35.96
C GLU A 67 2.09 -4.58 -37.00
N PRO A 68 1.84 -3.36 -37.52
CA PRO A 68 0.76 -3.13 -38.49
C PRO A 68 1.07 -3.62 -39.92
N SER A 69 2.34 -3.72 -40.34
CA SER A 69 2.69 -4.25 -41.66
C SER A 69 2.42 -5.75 -41.71
N ALA A 70 1.54 -6.16 -42.63
CA ALA A 70 1.16 -7.56 -42.78
C ALA A 70 2.36 -8.42 -43.22
N SER A 71 3.19 -7.91 -44.14
CA SER A 71 4.38 -8.62 -44.61
C SER A 71 5.45 -8.75 -43.53
N MET A 72 5.72 -7.67 -42.78
CA MET A 72 6.68 -7.71 -41.65
C MET A 72 6.20 -8.67 -40.56
N ARG A 73 4.93 -8.55 -40.14
CA ARG A 73 4.33 -9.39 -39.10
C ARG A 73 4.35 -10.88 -39.49
N ALA A 74 4.04 -11.21 -40.75
CA ALA A 74 4.09 -12.59 -41.23
C ALA A 74 5.52 -13.15 -41.25
N ALA A 75 6.49 -12.37 -41.72
CA ALA A 75 7.90 -12.76 -41.71
C ALA A 75 8.42 -12.95 -40.28
N ALA A 76 8.11 -12.02 -39.38
CA ALA A 76 8.51 -12.07 -37.97
C ALA A 76 7.91 -13.27 -37.24
N ALA A 77 6.61 -13.53 -37.40
CA ALA A 77 5.95 -14.69 -36.81
C ALA A 77 6.46 -16.03 -37.36
N SER A 78 6.95 -16.05 -38.61
CA SER A 78 7.58 -17.24 -39.19
C SER A 78 9.02 -17.43 -38.70
N LEU A 79 9.73 -16.36 -38.39
CA LEU A 79 11.12 -16.41 -37.92
C LEU A 79 11.20 -16.73 -36.43
N HIS A 80 10.24 -16.21 -35.65
CA HIS A 80 10.17 -16.32 -34.20
C HIS A 80 8.83 -16.95 -33.80
N ASP A 81 8.80 -18.28 -33.76
CA ASP A 81 7.60 -19.10 -33.50
C ASP A 81 7.34 -19.39 -32.01
N ASP A 82 7.96 -18.60 -31.12
CA ASP A 82 7.83 -18.77 -29.67
C ASP A 82 6.37 -18.53 -29.22
N PRO A 83 5.75 -19.50 -28.50
CA PRO A 83 4.36 -19.38 -28.06
C PRO A 83 4.10 -18.27 -27.05
N ALA A 84 5.14 -17.69 -26.42
CA ALA A 84 5.02 -16.53 -25.55
C ALA A 84 4.75 -15.23 -26.33
N ILE A 85 4.93 -15.23 -27.66
CA ILE A 85 4.73 -14.04 -28.51
C ILE A 85 3.32 -14.05 -29.14
N ASN A 86 2.56 -13.02 -28.83
CA ASN A 86 1.22 -12.79 -29.35
C ASN A 86 1.25 -11.65 -30.38
N TRP A 87 1.20 -12.02 -31.67
CA TRP A 87 1.24 -11.08 -32.78
C TRP A 87 -0.10 -10.38 -33.01
N ILE A 88 -0.10 -9.04 -33.05
CA ILE A 88 -1.31 -8.23 -33.21
C ILE A 88 -1.16 -7.20 -34.33
N ASP A 89 -2.17 -7.15 -35.20
CA ASP A 89 -2.38 -6.04 -36.12
C ASP A 89 -3.01 -4.84 -35.39
N ASP A 90 -2.17 -3.90 -34.96
CA ASP A 90 -2.60 -2.67 -34.33
C ASP A 90 -1.55 -1.57 -34.57
N ARG A 91 -1.89 -0.31 -34.22
CA ARG A 91 -0.96 0.81 -34.41
C ARG A 91 -1.26 2.01 -33.53
N LEU A 92 -0.21 2.77 -33.25
CA LEU A 92 -0.34 4.14 -32.76
C LEU A 92 -0.99 5.06 -33.80
N PRO A 93 -1.67 6.15 -33.38
CA PRO A 93 -1.87 6.60 -32.00
C PRO A 93 -3.10 5.96 -31.32
N THR A 94 -3.70 4.90 -31.90
CA THR A 94 -5.00 4.39 -31.44
C THR A 94 -4.86 3.18 -30.51
N LEU A 95 -4.04 2.19 -30.87
CA LEU A 95 -3.89 0.89 -30.19
C LEU A 95 -5.24 0.28 -29.84
N GLY A 96 -6.10 0.14 -30.85
CA GLY A 96 -7.51 -0.16 -30.67
C GLY A 96 -7.78 -1.59 -30.20
N VAL A 97 -7.03 -2.56 -30.70
CA VAL A 97 -7.14 -3.97 -30.33
C VAL A 97 -6.56 -4.17 -28.93
N VAL A 98 -5.34 -3.68 -28.70
CA VAL A 98 -4.66 -3.81 -27.40
C VAL A 98 -5.46 -3.10 -26.30
N SER A 99 -5.98 -1.89 -26.54
CA SER A 99 -6.79 -1.18 -25.54
C SER A 99 -8.09 -1.90 -25.17
N ARG A 100 -8.65 -2.73 -26.06
CA ARG A 100 -9.91 -3.46 -25.81
C ARG A 100 -9.71 -4.80 -25.12
N SER A 101 -8.48 -5.30 -25.03
CA SER A 101 -8.18 -6.57 -24.36
C SER A 101 -8.32 -6.48 -22.84
N GLY A 102 -8.28 -5.26 -22.28
CA GLY A 102 -8.22 -5.04 -20.83
C GLY A 102 -6.85 -5.35 -20.21
N LEU A 103 -5.84 -5.64 -21.04
CA LEU A 103 -4.47 -5.85 -20.59
C LEU A 103 -3.79 -4.53 -20.21
N SER A 104 -2.84 -4.66 -19.30
CA SER A 104 -1.86 -3.64 -18.95
C SER A 104 -0.51 -4.33 -18.75
N PHE A 105 0.57 -3.60 -19.00
CA PHE A 105 1.90 -4.16 -19.18
C PHE A 105 2.88 -3.64 -18.14
N ASP A 106 3.79 -4.52 -17.72
CA ASP A 106 4.90 -4.19 -16.81
C ASP A 106 6.01 -3.45 -17.56
N LEU A 107 6.21 -3.78 -18.85
CA LEU A 107 7.12 -3.11 -19.77
C LEU A 107 6.43 -2.80 -21.10
N ILE A 108 6.62 -1.59 -21.62
CA ILE A 108 6.29 -1.24 -22.99
C ILE A 108 7.59 -0.86 -23.71
N LEU A 109 7.89 -1.51 -24.83
CA LEU A 109 9.05 -1.23 -25.67
C LEU A 109 8.61 -0.49 -26.94
N LEU A 110 9.20 0.68 -27.20
CA LEU A 110 9.09 1.45 -28.44
C LEU A 110 10.49 1.61 -29.04
N SER A 111 10.97 0.54 -29.68
CA SER A 111 12.27 0.51 -30.32
C SER A 111 12.16 1.08 -31.74
N ALA A 112 12.75 2.26 -31.99
CA ALA A 112 12.79 2.88 -33.33
C ALA A 112 11.41 3.16 -33.97
N VAL A 113 10.39 3.45 -33.16
CA VAL A 113 9.00 3.68 -33.66
C VAL A 113 8.59 5.14 -33.67
N TRP A 114 9.04 5.94 -32.70
CA TRP A 114 8.50 7.29 -32.48
C TRP A 114 8.67 8.23 -33.68
N MET A 115 9.69 8.03 -34.51
CA MET A 115 9.88 8.82 -35.74
C MET A 115 8.78 8.62 -36.78
N HIS A 116 7.97 7.56 -36.70
CA HIS A 116 6.80 7.37 -37.56
C HIS A 116 5.59 8.19 -37.13
N MET A 117 5.63 8.84 -35.96
CA MET A 117 4.51 9.58 -35.40
C MET A 117 4.51 11.05 -35.83
N PRO A 118 3.46 11.50 -36.55
CA PRO A 118 3.25 12.92 -36.81
C PRO A 118 3.10 13.68 -35.49
N GLU A 119 3.63 14.91 -35.44
CA GLU A 119 3.64 15.75 -34.24
C GLU A 119 2.26 15.90 -33.59
N ASN A 120 1.21 16.11 -34.40
CA ASN A 120 -0.17 16.26 -33.93
C ASN A 120 -0.74 15.02 -33.23
N ASP A 121 -0.19 13.83 -33.51
CA ASP A 121 -0.67 12.56 -32.95
C ASP A 121 0.13 12.11 -31.72
N ARG A 122 1.32 12.69 -31.46
CA ARG A 122 2.24 12.28 -30.39
C ARG A 122 1.65 12.39 -29.00
N ARG A 123 0.94 13.48 -28.68
CA ARG A 123 0.24 13.62 -27.38
C ARG A 123 -0.80 12.51 -27.17
N ARG A 124 -1.56 12.16 -28.21
CA ARG A 124 -2.56 11.10 -28.14
C ARG A 124 -1.90 9.73 -28.01
N ALA A 125 -0.85 9.47 -28.78
CA ALA A 125 -0.06 8.25 -28.73
C ALA A 125 0.53 8.04 -27.32
N PHE A 126 1.22 9.04 -26.78
CA PHE A 126 1.86 8.96 -25.47
C PHE A 126 0.85 8.67 -24.35
N ARG A 127 -0.29 9.37 -24.33
CA ARG A 127 -1.37 9.09 -23.40
C ARG A 127 -1.86 7.64 -23.49
N LYS A 128 -1.92 7.06 -24.69
CA LYS A 128 -2.31 5.66 -24.88
C LYS A 128 -1.29 4.69 -24.30
N LEU A 129 0.00 4.98 -24.47
CA LEU A 129 1.08 4.18 -23.88
C LEU A 129 1.03 4.22 -22.35
N ILE A 130 0.91 5.41 -21.77
CA ILE A 130 0.79 5.59 -20.31
C ILE A 130 -0.41 4.81 -19.75
N ASN A 131 -1.56 4.87 -20.41
CA ASN A 131 -2.76 4.15 -19.94
C ASN A 131 -2.65 2.61 -20.05
N LEU A 132 -1.70 2.11 -20.84
CA LEU A 132 -1.44 0.67 -20.99
C LEU A 132 -0.36 0.19 -20.02
N LEU A 133 0.40 1.08 -19.37
CA LEU A 133 1.31 0.70 -18.30
C LEU A 133 0.53 0.30 -17.05
N ARG A 134 1.01 -0.74 -16.38
CA ARG A 134 0.64 -1.02 -15.00
C ARG A 134 1.19 0.08 -14.07
N PRO A 135 0.57 0.32 -12.90
CA PRO A 135 1.20 1.08 -11.83
C PRO A 135 2.59 0.51 -11.54
N GLY A 136 3.63 1.36 -11.52
CA GLY A 136 5.03 0.93 -11.37
C GLY A 136 5.73 0.48 -12.66
N GLY A 137 4.97 0.32 -13.76
CA GLY A 137 5.47 -0.17 -15.05
C GLY A 137 6.43 0.79 -15.75
N LEU A 138 7.23 0.22 -16.66
CA LEU A 138 8.29 0.91 -17.39
C LEU A 138 7.96 1.04 -18.88
N MET A 139 8.23 2.19 -19.48
CA MET A 139 8.24 2.37 -20.92
C MET A 139 9.67 2.67 -21.38
N ALA A 140 10.22 1.82 -22.23
CA ALA A 140 11.51 2.02 -22.88
C ALA A 140 11.26 2.55 -24.30
N ILE A 141 11.79 3.73 -24.62
CA ILE A 141 11.63 4.37 -25.93
C ILE A 141 12.99 4.73 -26.51
N THR A 142 13.23 4.40 -27.77
CA THR A 142 14.44 4.79 -28.50
C THR A 142 14.09 5.74 -29.64
N LEU A 143 14.75 6.90 -29.64
CA LEU A 143 14.49 8.01 -30.55
C LEU A 143 15.63 8.12 -31.56
N ARG A 144 15.29 8.05 -32.84
CA ARG A 144 16.26 8.24 -33.93
C ARG A 144 16.51 9.73 -34.16
N ILE A 145 17.69 10.21 -33.76
CA ILE A 145 18.18 11.56 -34.03
C ILE A 145 18.97 11.56 -35.34
N GLY A 146 18.43 12.20 -36.37
CA GLY A 146 19.06 12.24 -37.69
C GLY A 146 18.16 12.91 -38.74
N PRO A 147 18.57 12.93 -40.01
CA PRO A 147 17.78 13.55 -41.07
C PRO A 147 16.43 12.82 -41.26
N LYS A 148 15.43 13.56 -41.74
CA LYS A 148 14.14 13.02 -42.14
C LYS A 148 14.32 12.06 -43.32
N ASP A 149 13.41 11.11 -43.43
CA ASP A 149 13.31 10.16 -44.54
C ASP A 149 11.85 10.18 -45.04
N PRO A 150 11.54 11.00 -46.06
CA PRO A 150 10.17 11.14 -46.56
C PRO A 150 9.59 9.85 -47.12
N GLU A 151 10.41 8.97 -47.71
CA GLU A 151 9.96 7.70 -48.30
C GLU A 151 9.48 6.72 -47.23
N ARG A 152 10.08 6.78 -46.04
CA ARG A 152 9.67 5.97 -44.88
C ARG A 152 8.68 6.69 -43.95
N GLY A 153 8.32 7.93 -44.28
CA GLY A 153 7.48 8.79 -43.44
C GLY A 153 8.12 9.14 -42.10
N PHE A 154 9.45 9.29 -42.03
CA PHE A 154 10.14 9.68 -40.81
C PHE A 154 9.99 11.18 -40.51
N HIS A 155 9.57 11.47 -39.29
CA HIS A 155 9.49 12.79 -38.69
C HIS A 155 10.70 13.04 -37.76
N SER A 156 11.03 14.32 -37.57
CA SER A 156 12.03 14.72 -36.56
C SER A 156 11.49 14.46 -35.15
N VAL A 157 12.34 13.93 -34.27
CA VAL A 157 12.01 13.65 -32.86
C VAL A 157 13.02 14.34 -31.95
N ALA A 158 12.60 14.68 -30.74
CA ALA A 158 13.42 15.34 -29.74
C ALA A 158 13.17 14.68 -28.37
N PRO A 159 14.21 14.29 -27.61
CA PRO A 159 14.04 13.74 -26.26
C PRO A 159 13.23 14.66 -25.35
N GLU A 160 13.44 15.98 -25.46
CA GLU A 160 12.78 17.00 -24.63
C GLU A 160 11.24 16.99 -24.79
N GLU A 161 10.75 16.63 -25.98
CA GLU A 161 9.31 16.45 -26.22
C GLU A 161 8.77 15.27 -25.39
N VAL A 162 9.49 14.15 -25.40
CA VAL A 162 9.13 12.94 -24.66
C VAL A 162 9.24 13.17 -23.15
N GLU A 163 10.25 13.89 -22.68
CA GLU A 163 10.37 14.31 -21.27
C GLU A 163 9.21 15.20 -20.83
N ALA A 164 8.78 16.15 -21.67
CA ALA A 164 7.63 17.00 -21.41
C ALA A 164 6.33 16.17 -21.34
N LEU A 165 6.13 15.24 -22.27
CA LEU A 165 4.99 14.32 -22.27
C LEU A 165 4.98 13.44 -21.01
N ALA A 166 6.13 12.90 -20.60
CA ALA A 166 6.24 12.12 -19.37
C ALA A 166 5.79 12.94 -18.15
N ARG A 167 6.29 14.19 -18.02
CA ARG A 167 5.93 15.11 -16.94
C ARG A 167 4.45 15.46 -16.94
N ASP A 168 3.85 15.74 -18.10
CA ASP A 168 2.42 16.04 -18.26
C ASP A 168 1.52 14.87 -17.78
N HIS A 169 2.07 13.64 -17.76
CA HIS A 169 1.40 12.43 -17.31
C HIS A 169 1.85 11.93 -15.93
N GLY A 170 2.68 12.68 -15.21
CA GLY A 170 3.19 12.29 -13.90
C GLY A 170 4.16 11.09 -13.92
N ALA A 171 4.71 10.75 -15.09
CA ALA A 171 5.72 9.71 -15.24
C ALA A 171 7.13 10.28 -15.03
N LEU A 172 8.04 9.45 -14.52
CA LEU A 172 9.42 9.81 -14.23
C LEU A 172 10.35 9.28 -15.33
N VAL A 173 11.20 10.12 -15.89
CA VAL A 173 12.32 9.68 -16.72
C VAL A 173 13.41 9.17 -15.78
N GLU A 174 13.54 7.84 -15.67
CA GLU A 174 14.47 7.17 -14.75
C GLU A 174 15.88 7.09 -15.34
N LYS A 175 15.98 6.96 -16.67
CA LYS A 175 17.25 6.83 -17.40
C LYS A 175 17.14 7.49 -18.76
N HIS A 176 18.19 8.21 -19.16
CA HIS A 176 18.35 8.79 -20.50
C HIS A 176 19.82 8.60 -20.92
N VAL A 177 20.05 7.90 -22.04
CA VAL A 177 21.37 7.59 -22.58
C VAL A 177 21.42 7.94 -24.07
N GLU A 178 22.52 8.54 -24.51
CA GLU A 178 22.82 8.69 -25.94
C GLU A 178 23.65 7.51 -26.45
N ALA A 179 23.34 7.02 -27.65
CA ALA A 179 24.04 5.92 -28.30
C ALA A 179 24.33 6.20 -29.78
N MET A 180 25.41 5.60 -30.28
CA MET A 180 25.74 5.61 -31.71
C MET A 180 24.90 4.57 -32.46
N ASP A 181 24.75 4.74 -33.78
CA ASP A 181 24.00 3.79 -34.60
C ASP A 181 24.77 2.49 -34.85
N LEU A 182 24.23 1.35 -34.37
CA LEU A 182 24.83 0.03 -34.56
C LEU A 182 24.75 -0.49 -36.00
N LEU A 183 23.94 0.14 -36.86
CA LEU A 183 23.87 -0.16 -38.30
C LEU A 183 24.89 0.66 -39.13
N GLY A 184 25.82 1.37 -38.48
CA GLY A 184 26.94 2.05 -39.12
C GLY A 184 26.60 3.37 -39.81
N ARG A 185 25.41 3.95 -39.57
CA ARG A 185 25.03 5.24 -40.18
C ARG A 185 25.61 6.41 -39.37
N HIS A 186 26.54 7.14 -39.97
CA HIS A 186 27.26 8.23 -39.27
C HIS A 186 26.43 9.48 -38.99
N ASP A 187 25.31 9.67 -39.70
CA ASP A 187 24.37 10.80 -39.54
C ASP A 187 23.21 10.50 -38.59
N VAL A 188 23.19 9.30 -38.00
CA VAL A 188 22.17 8.83 -37.06
C VAL A 188 22.77 8.63 -35.68
N ARG A 189 22.09 9.17 -34.68
CA ARG A 189 22.32 8.92 -33.25
C ARG A 189 21.01 8.48 -32.60
N TRP A 190 21.11 7.87 -31.43
CA TRP A 190 19.97 7.38 -30.68
C TRP A 190 19.92 8.05 -29.32
N ALA A 191 18.73 8.49 -28.91
CA ALA A 191 18.44 8.81 -27.53
C ALA A 191 17.54 7.71 -26.96
N GLN A 192 17.96 7.08 -25.88
CA GLN A 192 17.31 5.93 -25.25
C GLN A 192 16.80 6.38 -23.88
N MET A 193 15.51 6.20 -23.62
CA MET A 193 14.86 6.71 -22.42
C MET A 193 14.02 5.63 -21.75
N ALA A 194 14.19 5.45 -20.44
CA ALA A 194 13.32 4.64 -19.60
C ALA A 194 12.42 5.55 -18.77
N ILE A 195 11.11 5.37 -18.91
CA ILE A 195 10.08 6.22 -18.31
C ILE A 195 9.18 5.35 -17.44
N ARG A 196 9.19 5.60 -16.12
CA ARG A 196 8.44 4.83 -15.14
C ARG A 196 7.15 5.54 -14.75
N LEU A 197 6.03 4.81 -14.77
CA LEU A 197 4.79 5.26 -14.17
C LEU A 197 4.82 4.97 -12.66
N PRO A 198 4.65 5.95 -11.76
CA PRO A 198 4.59 5.69 -10.32
C PRO A 198 3.48 4.70 -9.94
N ASP A 199 3.72 3.86 -8.94
CA ASP A 199 2.66 3.04 -8.34
C ASP A 199 1.92 3.85 -7.27
N ASP A 200 0.59 3.87 -7.36
CA ASP A 200 -0.29 4.58 -6.44
C ASP A 200 -0.89 3.66 -5.35
N GLY A 201 -0.41 2.41 -5.29
CA GLY A 201 -0.87 1.33 -4.42
C GLY A 201 -1.83 0.36 -5.13
N THR A 202 -2.30 0.67 -6.34
CA THR A 202 -3.16 -0.25 -7.09
C THR A 202 -2.38 -1.41 -7.72
N GLY A 203 -1.06 -1.30 -7.89
CA GLY A 203 -0.20 -2.39 -8.34
C GLY A 203 -0.21 -3.61 -7.40
N ALA A 204 -0.56 -3.41 -6.11
CA ALA A 204 -0.67 -4.50 -5.14
C ALA A 204 -1.97 -5.33 -5.26
N LEU A 205 -3.01 -4.81 -5.93
CA LEU A 205 -4.34 -5.41 -5.93
C LEU A 205 -4.39 -6.81 -6.56
N PRO A 206 -3.67 -7.11 -7.67
CA PRO A 206 -3.61 -8.47 -8.20
C PRO A 206 -3.02 -9.47 -7.20
N LEU A 207 -1.93 -9.11 -6.52
CA LEU A 207 -1.31 -9.94 -5.49
C LEU A 207 -2.26 -10.16 -4.31
N LEU A 208 -2.88 -9.08 -3.79
CA LEU A 208 -3.86 -9.18 -2.71
C LEU A 208 -5.04 -10.06 -3.10
N ARG A 209 -5.60 -9.88 -4.30
CA ARG A 209 -6.68 -10.72 -4.83
C ARG A 209 -6.26 -12.18 -4.89
N HIS A 210 -5.07 -12.46 -5.41
CA HIS A 210 -4.53 -13.82 -5.49
C HIS A 210 -4.42 -14.44 -4.10
N VAL A 211 -3.75 -13.78 -3.16
CA VAL A 211 -3.58 -14.28 -1.78
C VAL A 211 -4.94 -14.49 -1.11
N ILE A 212 -5.86 -13.54 -1.24
CA ILE A 212 -7.17 -13.62 -0.59
C ILE A 212 -7.97 -14.78 -1.21
N LEU A 213 -8.17 -14.81 -2.53
CA LEU A 213 -9.17 -15.69 -3.15
C LEU A 213 -8.60 -17.02 -3.68
N ASN A 214 -7.41 -17.00 -4.27
CA ASN A 214 -6.92 -18.09 -5.12
C ASN A 214 -5.85 -18.95 -4.46
N ASP A 215 -5.03 -18.33 -3.62
CA ASP A 215 -3.89 -18.97 -2.98
C ASP A 215 -4.36 -20.10 -2.05
N ASP A 216 -3.67 -21.24 -2.06
CA ASP A 216 -4.03 -22.39 -1.26
C ASP A 216 -3.84 -22.10 0.24
N LYS A 217 -4.86 -22.47 1.02
CA LYS A 217 -4.96 -22.16 2.45
C LYS A 217 -5.21 -23.42 3.26
N SER A 218 -4.15 -23.92 3.88
CA SER A 218 -4.21 -25.00 4.88
C SER A 218 -4.80 -24.53 6.22
N SER A 219 -4.86 -23.22 6.45
CA SER A 219 -5.45 -22.55 7.60
C SER A 219 -5.85 -21.12 7.23
N THR A 220 -6.52 -20.42 8.14
CA THR A 220 -6.90 -19.00 7.97
C THR A 220 -5.72 -18.01 8.10
N TYR A 221 -4.50 -18.52 8.30
CA TYR A 221 -3.33 -17.73 8.71
C TYR A 221 -2.87 -16.68 7.68
N LYS A 222 -3.01 -16.93 6.38
CA LYS A 222 -2.67 -15.92 5.35
C LYS A 222 -3.60 -14.70 5.44
N LEU A 223 -4.91 -14.95 5.63
CA LEU A 223 -5.92 -13.91 5.81
C LEU A 223 -5.71 -13.15 7.13
N ALA A 224 -5.34 -13.87 8.19
CA ALA A 224 -4.99 -13.27 9.48
C ALA A 224 -3.78 -12.34 9.39
N LEU A 225 -2.74 -12.70 8.62
CA LEU A 225 -1.58 -11.85 8.41
C LEU A 225 -1.95 -10.58 7.66
N LEU A 226 -2.67 -10.69 6.54
CA LEU A 226 -3.13 -9.54 5.77
C LEU A 226 -4.04 -8.62 6.60
N ARG A 227 -4.96 -9.19 7.39
CA ARG A 227 -5.83 -8.39 8.25
C ARG A 227 -5.05 -7.72 9.37
N ALA A 228 -4.08 -8.40 9.99
CA ALA A 228 -3.22 -7.80 11.01
C ALA A 228 -2.43 -6.62 10.45
N LEU A 229 -1.86 -6.74 9.25
CA LEU A 229 -1.18 -5.64 8.55
C LEU A 229 -2.14 -4.49 8.20
N SER A 230 -3.35 -4.80 7.71
CA SER A 230 -4.40 -3.80 7.48
C SER A 230 -4.74 -3.03 8.75
N ARG A 231 -4.86 -3.70 9.90
CA ARG A 231 -5.07 -3.02 11.20
C ARG A 231 -3.89 -2.14 11.60
N VAL A 232 -2.66 -2.57 11.35
CA VAL A 232 -1.49 -1.70 11.62
C VAL A 232 -1.50 -0.46 10.72
N ALA A 233 -1.83 -0.61 9.44
CA ALA A 233 -1.92 0.51 8.48
C ALA A 233 -3.00 1.53 8.85
N ASP A 234 -4.07 1.10 9.51
CA ASP A 234 -5.20 1.94 9.91
C ASP A 234 -4.98 2.64 11.27
N SER A 235 -4.50 1.93 12.30
CA SER A 235 -4.49 2.45 13.67
C SER A 235 -3.11 2.70 14.28
N ALA A 236 -2.04 2.17 13.68
CA ALA A 236 -0.69 2.20 14.26
C ALA A 236 0.41 2.52 13.22
N ALA A 237 0.06 3.25 12.17
CA ALA A 237 0.98 3.59 11.08
C ALA A 237 2.19 4.42 11.54
N GLY A 238 2.08 5.17 12.65
CA GLY A 238 3.17 5.95 13.22
C GLY A 238 4.34 5.11 13.76
N PHE A 239 4.12 3.82 14.07
CA PHE A 239 5.21 2.93 14.49
C PHE A 239 6.04 2.35 13.34
N VAL A 240 5.59 2.48 12.10
CA VAL A 240 6.25 1.91 10.92
C VAL A 240 7.46 2.75 10.53
N ARG A 241 8.60 2.09 10.29
CA ARG A 241 9.84 2.74 9.87
C ARG A 241 9.97 2.69 8.36
N GLN A 242 10.44 3.79 7.77
CA GLN A 242 10.88 3.80 6.38
C GLN A 242 12.24 3.10 6.29
N THR A 243 12.41 2.13 5.39
CA THR A 243 13.70 1.43 5.21
C THR A 243 14.40 1.91 3.95
N ASP A 244 13.84 1.58 2.79
CA ASP A 244 14.38 1.83 1.46
C ASP A 244 13.25 2.27 0.52
N VAL A 245 13.53 2.36 -0.78
CA VAL A 245 12.56 2.77 -1.79
C VAL A 245 11.43 1.75 -1.96
N ASP A 246 11.66 0.47 -1.67
CA ASP A 246 10.77 -0.64 -2.00
C ASP A 246 9.96 -1.14 -0.81
N HIS A 247 10.40 -0.91 0.43
CA HIS A 247 9.79 -1.48 1.62
C HIS A 247 9.55 -0.47 2.75
N VAL A 248 8.66 -0.88 3.66
CA VAL A 248 8.53 -0.31 5.00
C VAL A 248 8.70 -1.41 6.04
N ALA A 249 9.29 -1.07 7.19
CA ALA A 249 9.49 -2.01 8.30
C ALA A 249 8.38 -1.86 9.34
N VAL A 250 7.56 -2.92 9.48
CA VAL A 250 6.48 -3.00 10.45
C VAL A 250 6.95 -3.76 11.69
N PRO A 251 6.73 -3.25 12.93
CA PRO A 251 7.16 -3.95 14.14
C PRO A 251 6.51 -5.34 14.24
N PHE A 252 7.32 -6.39 14.30
CA PHE A 252 6.78 -7.74 14.19
C PHE A 252 5.98 -8.16 15.43
N GLY A 253 6.33 -7.62 16.60
CA GLY A 253 5.55 -7.80 17.83
C GLY A 253 4.16 -7.18 17.74
N LEU A 254 3.99 -6.10 16.99
CA LEU A 254 2.68 -5.46 16.76
C LEU A 254 1.81 -6.33 15.86
N ILE A 255 2.39 -6.94 14.82
CA ILE A 255 1.70 -7.92 13.98
C ILE A 255 1.27 -9.12 14.82
N ALA A 256 2.15 -9.65 15.68
CA ALA A 256 1.84 -10.74 16.59
C ALA A 256 0.77 -10.38 17.64
N LEU A 257 0.74 -9.13 18.11
CA LEU A 257 -0.29 -8.63 19.02
C LEU A 257 -1.66 -8.59 18.34
N ASN A 258 -1.74 -7.96 17.16
CA ASN A 258 -2.97 -7.91 16.37
C ASN A 258 -3.43 -9.31 15.96
N TRP A 259 -2.50 -10.22 15.67
CA TRP A 259 -2.79 -11.62 15.40
C TRP A 259 -3.55 -12.27 16.56
N ILE A 260 -3.00 -12.21 17.79
CA ILE A 260 -3.68 -12.78 18.97
C ILE A 260 -5.04 -12.11 19.18
N ARG A 261 -5.12 -10.79 19.05
CA ARG A 261 -6.37 -10.01 19.18
C ARG A 261 -7.43 -10.47 18.19
N LEU A 262 -7.07 -10.74 16.94
CA LEU A 262 -7.98 -11.26 15.90
C LEU A 262 -8.50 -12.66 16.22
N PHE A 263 -7.63 -13.55 16.71
CA PHE A 263 -8.01 -14.94 16.95
C PHE A 263 -8.80 -15.15 18.24
N LYS A 264 -8.58 -14.35 19.28
CA LYS A 264 -9.21 -14.57 20.58
C LYS A 264 -10.75 -14.67 20.51
N PRO A 265 -11.51 -13.71 19.96
CA PRO A 265 -12.97 -13.84 19.86
C PRO A 265 -13.41 -15.02 19.00
N LEU A 266 -12.69 -15.30 17.89
CA LEU A 266 -12.99 -16.44 17.01
C LEU A 266 -12.84 -17.78 17.73
N LEU A 267 -11.76 -17.95 18.49
CA LEU A 267 -11.46 -19.17 19.22
C LEU A 267 -12.37 -19.34 20.44
N SER A 268 -12.72 -18.27 21.14
CA SER A 268 -13.72 -18.29 22.22
C SER A 268 -15.11 -18.68 21.69
N ALA A 269 -15.47 -18.28 20.47
CA ALA A 269 -16.70 -18.71 19.79
C ALA A 269 -16.61 -20.14 19.20
N GLY A 270 -15.50 -20.86 19.39
CA GLY A 270 -15.32 -22.22 18.91
C GLY A 270 -15.17 -22.35 17.39
N LEU A 271 -14.85 -21.25 16.69
CA LEU A 271 -14.77 -21.21 15.24
C LEU A 271 -13.45 -21.84 14.74
N PRO A 272 -13.50 -22.86 13.87
CA PRO A 272 -12.30 -23.56 13.40
C PRO A 272 -11.44 -22.69 12.48
N GLN A 273 -10.12 -22.81 12.61
CA GLN A 273 -9.14 -22.01 11.86
C GLN A 273 -8.28 -22.86 10.92
N SER A 274 -8.47 -24.18 10.93
CA SER A 274 -7.94 -25.12 9.96
C SER A 274 -8.89 -26.31 9.82
N PRO A 275 -8.73 -27.18 8.80
CA PRO A 275 -9.52 -28.40 8.68
C PRO A 275 -9.32 -29.35 9.87
N THR A 276 -8.17 -29.29 10.54
CA THR A 276 -7.70 -30.32 11.49
C THR A 276 -7.68 -29.87 12.94
N ASN A 277 -7.88 -28.57 13.23
CA ASN A 277 -7.88 -28.07 14.60
C ASN A 277 -9.12 -28.55 15.37
N VAL A 278 -8.93 -28.89 16.64
CA VAL A 278 -10.02 -29.30 17.55
C VAL A 278 -10.01 -28.35 18.72
N GLY A 279 -11.00 -27.45 18.78
CA GLY A 279 -10.97 -26.33 19.73
C GLY A 279 -9.68 -25.53 19.56
N LEU A 280 -8.91 -25.43 20.64
CA LEU A 280 -7.63 -24.73 20.70
C LEU A 280 -6.42 -25.57 20.23
N ASP A 281 -6.59 -26.87 20.05
CA ASP A 281 -5.48 -27.77 19.74
C ASP A 281 -5.13 -27.78 18.25
N ARG A 282 -3.86 -28.08 17.96
CA ARG A 282 -3.26 -28.14 16.61
C ARG A 282 -3.21 -26.79 15.87
N LEU A 283 -3.38 -25.68 16.60
CA LEU A 283 -3.06 -24.34 16.11
C LEU A 283 -1.65 -23.95 16.58
N GLY A 284 -0.72 -23.75 15.65
CA GLY A 284 0.71 -23.58 15.95
C GLY A 284 1.08 -22.50 16.97
N PHE A 285 0.32 -21.40 17.04
CA PHE A 285 0.55 -20.31 18.00
C PHE A 285 -0.18 -20.52 19.35
N VAL A 286 -1.19 -21.38 19.39
CA VAL A 286 -1.99 -21.64 20.58
C VAL A 286 -1.26 -22.65 21.47
N LYS A 287 -0.33 -22.15 22.27
CA LYS A 287 0.47 -22.92 23.23
C LYS A 287 0.06 -22.66 24.68
N GLN A 288 0.86 -23.10 25.65
CA GLN A 288 0.56 -22.93 27.08
C GLN A 288 0.41 -21.45 27.46
N ALA A 289 1.26 -20.57 26.90
CA ALA A 289 1.20 -19.13 27.17
C ALA A 289 -0.11 -18.50 26.69
N TYR A 290 -0.54 -18.80 25.46
CA TYR A 290 -1.84 -18.34 24.95
C TYR A 290 -3.00 -18.80 25.85
N ARG A 291 -3.02 -20.08 26.25
CA ARG A 291 -4.08 -20.64 27.11
C ARG A 291 -4.15 -19.98 28.48
N LYS A 292 -3.04 -19.43 28.98
CA LYS A 292 -2.98 -18.65 30.23
C LYS A 292 -3.46 -17.19 30.08
N LEU A 293 -3.80 -16.75 28.86
CA LEU A 293 -4.37 -15.43 28.58
C LEU A 293 -5.90 -15.46 28.46
N ASP A 294 -6.56 -16.52 28.94
CA ASP A 294 -8.01 -16.67 28.82
C ASP A 294 -8.77 -15.52 29.49
N ASP A 295 -8.32 -15.12 30.68
CA ASP A 295 -8.89 -13.99 31.44
C ASP A 295 -8.46 -12.60 30.93
N VAL A 296 -7.48 -12.53 30.01
CA VAL A 296 -7.03 -11.27 29.43
C VAL A 296 -7.90 -10.92 28.22
N SER A 297 -8.66 -9.82 28.29
CA SER A 297 -9.51 -9.39 27.18
C SER A 297 -8.68 -9.09 25.93
N HIS A 298 -9.22 -9.39 24.75
CA HIS A 298 -8.61 -9.00 23.48
C HIS A 298 -8.57 -7.47 23.32
N LEU A 299 -9.48 -6.75 23.99
CA LEU A 299 -9.52 -5.28 24.03
C LEU A 299 -8.34 -4.67 24.81
N ASP A 300 -7.76 -5.42 25.74
CA ASP A 300 -6.58 -5.01 26.50
C ASP A 300 -5.26 -5.31 25.76
N MET A 301 -5.32 -6.00 24.62
CA MET A 301 -4.17 -6.34 23.78
C MET A 301 -3.93 -5.27 22.72
N ARG A 302 -3.62 -4.04 23.17
CA ARG A 302 -3.41 -2.88 22.30
C ARG A 302 -2.21 -2.04 22.73
N VAL A 303 -1.72 -1.19 21.83
CA VAL A 303 -0.59 -0.29 22.08
C VAL A 303 -0.85 0.55 23.34
N GLY A 304 0.20 0.72 24.15
CA GLY A 304 0.17 1.49 25.39
C GLY A 304 -0.33 0.77 26.63
N MET A 305 -0.87 -0.44 26.51
CA MET A 305 -1.24 -1.22 27.68
C MET A 305 0.00 -1.70 28.44
N ARG A 306 -0.10 -1.66 29.78
CA ARG A 306 0.92 -2.14 30.72
C ARG A 306 0.40 -3.40 31.40
N PHE A 307 1.24 -4.42 31.48
CA PHE A 307 0.89 -5.69 32.11
C PHE A 307 1.69 -5.89 33.39
N PRO A 308 1.07 -6.43 34.46
CA PRO A 308 1.79 -6.77 35.68
C PRO A 308 2.81 -7.88 35.41
N SER A 309 3.80 -8.02 36.30
CA SER A 309 4.94 -8.91 36.08
C SER A 309 4.55 -10.38 35.84
N GLU A 310 3.53 -10.88 36.52
CA GLU A 310 3.04 -12.25 36.38
C GLU A 310 2.47 -12.54 34.98
N LEU A 311 1.64 -11.63 34.45
CA LEU A 311 1.08 -11.73 33.10
C LEU A 311 2.11 -11.36 32.02
N SER A 312 3.12 -10.56 32.36
CA SER A 312 4.13 -10.09 31.41
C SER A 312 4.90 -11.24 30.78
N ALA A 313 5.35 -12.22 31.57
CA ALA A 313 6.05 -13.39 31.03
C ALA A 313 5.15 -14.23 30.10
N VAL A 314 3.87 -14.37 30.47
CA VAL A 314 2.87 -15.10 29.69
C VAL A 314 2.60 -14.41 28.36
N LEU A 315 2.31 -13.11 28.38
CA LEU A 315 2.04 -12.32 27.19
C LEU A 315 3.25 -12.29 26.24
N HIS A 316 4.46 -12.05 26.78
CA HIS A 316 5.68 -12.08 25.97
C HIS A 316 5.85 -13.42 25.25
N GLN A 317 5.64 -14.52 25.96
CA GLN A 317 5.77 -15.86 25.39
C GLN A 317 4.67 -16.14 24.35
N ALA A 318 3.44 -15.70 24.58
CA ALA A 318 2.34 -15.84 23.61
C ALA A 318 2.62 -15.04 22.33
N LEU A 319 3.09 -13.78 22.44
CA LEU A 319 3.52 -12.96 21.30
C LEU A 319 4.67 -13.61 20.54
N LYS A 320 5.63 -14.20 21.26
CA LYS A 320 6.75 -14.94 20.66
C LYS A 320 6.25 -16.17 19.88
N ASP A 321 5.32 -16.94 20.43
CA ASP A 321 4.74 -18.10 19.77
C ASP A 321 3.91 -17.72 18.53
N ALA A 322 3.16 -16.62 18.60
CA ALA A 322 2.48 -16.04 17.45
C ALA A 322 3.47 -15.58 16.37
N ALA A 323 4.48 -14.78 16.73
CA ALA A 323 5.50 -14.32 15.80
C ALA A 323 6.23 -15.49 15.10
N ASN A 324 6.60 -16.53 15.84
CA ASN A 324 7.22 -17.73 15.27
C ASN A 324 6.29 -18.47 14.30
N THR A 325 4.99 -18.51 14.60
CA THR A 325 4.00 -19.13 13.72
C THR A 325 3.80 -18.31 12.45
N ILE A 326 3.69 -16.99 12.56
CA ILE A 326 3.53 -16.07 11.43
C ILE A 326 4.73 -16.19 10.48
N GLU A 327 5.94 -16.16 11.02
CA GLU A 327 7.19 -16.28 10.26
C GLU A 327 7.27 -17.62 9.53
N ARG A 328 7.05 -18.74 10.22
CA ARG A 328 7.21 -20.09 9.64
C ARG A 328 6.07 -20.50 8.71
N MET A 329 4.90 -19.89 8.83
CA MET A 329 3.71 -20.26 8.08
C MET A 329 3.35 -19.17 7.05
N PRO A 330 2.43 -18.22 7.30
CA PRO A 330 1.95 -17.35 6.24
C PRO A 330 3.08 -16.51 5.61
N ALA A 331 4.07 -16.02 6.37
CA ALA A 331 5.17 -15.26 5.76
C ALA A 331 6.07 -16.13 4.86
N THR A 332 6.33 -17.39 5.25
CA THR A 332 7.08 -18.34 4.41
C THR A 332 6.35 -18.73 3.13
N TYR A 333 5.05 -18.98 3.21
CA TYR A 333 4.26 -19.54 2.11
C TYR A 333 3.50 -18.51 1.29
N MET A 334 3.62 -17.22 1.62
CA MET A 334 3.18 -16.13 0.75
C MET A 334 4.37 -15.69 -0.08
N THR A 335 4.47 -16.28 -1.27
CA THR A 335 5.57 -16.05 -2.21
C THR A 335 5.07 -15.43 -3.49
N TYR A 336 5.94 -14.70 -4.20
CA TYR A 336 5.66 -14.31 -5.57
C TYR A 336 5.65 -15.55 -6.47
N GLN A 337 5.05 -15.45 -7.66
CA GLN A 337 5.00 -16.56 -8.62
C GLN A 337 6.40 -17.02 -9.06
N GLY A 338 7.37 -16.10 -9.15
CA GLY A 338 8.78 -16.39 -9.44
C GLY A 338 9.61 -16.86 -8.24
N GLY A 339 8.98 -17.09 -7.08
CA GLY A 339 9.67 -17.39 -5.82
C GLY A 339 10.00 -16.14 -5.00
N GLY A 340 10.57 -16.35 -3.81
CA GLY A 340 10.84 -15.28 -2.84
C GLY A 340 9.61 -14.92 -2.00
N GLN A 341 9.86 -14.53 -0.75
CA GLN A 341 8.81 -14.19 0.21
C GLN A 341 8.27 -12.78 -0.06
N VAL A 342 6.94 -12.62 -0.01
CA VAL A 342 6.30 -11.30 -0.09
C VAL A 342 6.57 -10.49 1.18
N PHE A 343 6.67 -11.17 2.33
CA PHE A 343 6.84 -10.54 3.65
C PHE A 343 8.04 -11.10 4.39
N PRO A 344 9.28 -10.78 3.95
CA PRO A 344 10.46 -11.25 4.66
C PRO A 344 10.50 -10.66 6.09
N VAL A 345 10.97 -11.49 7.03
CA VAL A 345 11.05 -11.15 8.45
C VAL A 345 12.49 -11.11 8.91
N THR A 346 12.87 -10.04 9.59
CA THR A 346 14.19 -9.88 10.22
C THR A 346 14.04 -9.99 11.74
N ARG A 347 14.80 -10.89 12.36
CA ARG A 347 14.78 -11.14 13.81
C ARG A 347 16.03 -10.58 14.49
N PRO A 348 15.92 -10.04 15.71
CA PRO A 348 17.10 -9.61 16.46
C PRO A 348 17.87 -10.82 16.99
N HIS A 349 19.20 -10.71 17.04
CA HIS A 349 20.06 -11.74 17.60
C HIS A 349 19.79 -12.02 19.09
N ARG A 350 19.33 -11.02 19.84
CA ARG A 350 19.01 -11.14 21.28
C ARG A 350 17.62 -10.58 21.55
N GLN A 351 16.74 -11.41 22.10
CA GLN A 351 15.40 -10.98 22.52
C GLN A 351 15.42 -10.42 23.94
N LEU A 352 14.64 -9.36 24.16
CA LEU A 352 14.37 -8.82 25.49
C LEU A 352 13.64 -9.86 26.35
N ARG A 353 13.95 -9.90 27.64
CA ARG A 353 13.18 -10.65 28.66
C ARG A 353 12.67 -9.67 29.71
N PRO A 354 11.63 -8.89 29.41
CA PRO A 354 11.20 -7.83 30.31
C PRO A 354 10.54 -8.41 31.56
N LYS A 355 10.82 -7.81 32.72
CA LYS A 355 10.15 -8.12 33.98
C LYS A 355 8.72 -7.58 34.02
N SER A 356 8.47 -6.47 33.31
CA SER A 356 7.16 -5.86 33.09
C SER A 356 7.03 -5.44 31.63
N ILE A 357 5.86 -5.65 31.03
CA ILE A 357 5.60 -5.23 29.65
C ILE A 357 4.89 -3.88 29.65
N HIS A 358 5.40 -3.00 28.79
CA HIS A 358 4.67 -1.88 28.23
C HIS A 358 4.61 -2.10 26.72
N LEU A 359 3.41 -2.14 26.12
CA LEU A 359 3.22 -2.35 24.69
C LEU A 359 3.56 -1.07 23.90
N ASN A 360 4.82 -0.67 23.94
CA ASN A 360 5.36 0.49 23.24
C ASN A 360 6.16 0.08 21.99
N GLN A 361 6.57 1.07 21.18
CA GLN A 361 7.29 0.83 19.94
C GLN A 361 8.57 0.00 20.15
N GLU A 362 9.40 0.35 21.14
CA GLU A 362 10.64 -0.37 21.46
C GLU A 362 10.39 -1.85 21.77
N TYR A 363 9.42 -2.15 22.64
CA TYR A 363 9.06 -3.51 22.99
C TYR A 363 8.55 -4.29 21.77
N LEU A 364 7.71 -3.67 20.93
CA LEU A 364 7.12 -4.35 19.77
C LEU A 364 8.15 -4.64 18.67
N PHE A 365 9.16 -3.77 18.49
CA PHE A 365 10.31 -4.03 17.60
C PHE A 365 11.29 -5.06 18.19
N SER A 366 11.25 -5.32 19.50
CA SER A 366 12.13 -6.34 20.10
C SER A 366 11.86 -7.78 19.63
N PHE A 367 10.74 -8.00 18.92
CA PHE A 367 10.43 -9.26 18.26
C PHE A 367 10.99 -9.36 16.83
N GLY A 368 11.54 -8.27 16.30
CA GLY A 368 11.95 -8.10 14.90
C GLY A 368 11.04 -7.17 14.12
N GLU A 369 11.23 -7.18 12.81
CA GLU A 369 10.45 -6.41 11.86
C GLU A 369 10.07 -7.28 10.65
N MET A 370 8.90 -6.99 10.09
CA MET A 370 8.45 -7.54 8.82
C MET A 370 8.59 -6.45 7.77
N LEU A 371 9.31 -6.75 6.69
CA LEU A 371 9.41 -5.86 5.54
C LEU A 371 8.16 -6.04 4.69
N VAL A 372 7.42 -4.96 4.51
CA VAL A 372 6.20 -4.92 3.70
C VAL A 372 6.49 -4.10 2.46
N PRO A 373 6.25 -4.64 1.24
CA PRO A 373 6.43 -3.88 0.01
C PRO A 373 5.64 -2.56 0.05
N ARG A 374 6.26 -1.47 -0.36
CA ARG A 374 5.73 -0.10 -0.24
C ARG A 374 4.40 0.05 -0.95
N HIS A 375 4.28 -0.49 -2.16
CA HIS A 375 3.04 -0.48 -2.91
C HIS A 375 1.91 -1.23 -2.18
N LEU A 376 2.22 -2.36 -1.54
CA LEU A 376 1.27 -3.11 -0.72
C LEU A 376 0.87 -2.33 0.54
N TRP A 377 1.83 -1.71 1.22
CA TRP A 377 1.56 -0.86 2.38
C TRP A 377 0.66 0.32 2.03
N GLN A 378 0.97 1.03 0.94
CA GLN A 378 0.13 2.11 0.41
C GLN A 378 -1.26 1.61 0.05
N SER A 379 -1.36 0.42 -0.55
CA SER A 379 -2.65 -0.21 -0.86
C SER A 379 -3.49 -0.44 0.39
N LEU A 380 -2.89 -0.99 1.46
CA LEU A 380 -3.58 -1.19 2.74
C LEU A 380 -4.01 0.13 3.39
N GLN A 381 -3.23 1.20 3.23
CA GLN A 381 -3.55 2.52 3.77
C GLN A 381 -4.66 3.24 2.99
N ARG A 382 -4.65 3.16 1.65
CA ARG A 382 -5.57 3.91 0.78
C ARG A 382 -6.84 3.13 0.46
N PHE A 383 -6.71 1.82 0.28
CA PHE A 383 -7.79 0.93 -0.15
C PHE A 383 -8.25 -0.04 0.95
N GLY A 384 -7.82 0.15 2.20
CA GLY A 384 -8.18 -0.69 3.34
C GLY A 384 -9.69 -0.90 3.51
N ALA A 385 -10.50 0.12 3.20
CA ALA A 385 -11.97 0.06 3.24
C ALA A 385 -12.59 -0.95 2.25
N TRP A 386 -11.88 -1.31 1.17
CA TRP A 386 -12.30 -2.35 0.22
C TRP A 386 -11.55 -3.66 0.44
N ILE A 387 -10.29 -3.61 0.87
CA ILE A 387 -9.44 -4.78 1.09
C ILE A 387 -9.90 -5.57 2.33
N GLU A 388 -10.14 -4.91 3.47
CA GLU A 388 -10.50 -5.62 4.70
C GLU A 388 -11.82 -6.39 4.59
N PRO A 389 -12.91 -5.82 4.04
CA PRO A 389 -14.14 -6.58 3.84
C PRO A 389 -13.96 -7.84 2.99
N ALA A 390 -13.10 -7.78 1.96
CA ALA A 390 -12.77 -8.95 1.15
C ALA A 390 -12.04 -10.03 1.96
N ILE A 391 -11.10 -9.64 2.83
CA ILE A 391 -10.41 -10.56 3.75
C ILE A 391 -11.41 -11.20 4.72
N VAL A 392 -12.30 -10.42 5.33
CA VAL A 392 -13.30 -10.91 6.30
C VAL A 392 -14.27 -11.88 5.64
N ALA A 393 -14.78 -11.55 4.46
CA ALA A 393 -15.71 -12.41 3.71
C ALA A 393 -15.08 -13.76 3.38
N GLU A 394 -13.84 -13.75 2.89
CA GLU A 394 -13.12 -14.97 2.55
C GLU A 394 -12.72 -15.79 3.78
N TRP A 395 -12.36 -15.13 4.89
CA TRP A 395 -12.08 -15.81 6.14
C TRP A 395 -13.33 -16.52 6.67
N GLY A 396 -14.48 -15.85 6.67
CA GLY A 396 -15.77 -16.46 7.01
C GLY A 396 -16.13 -17.64 6.09
N ARG A 397 -15.82 -17.56 4.79
CA ARG A 397 -15.98 -18.68 3.85
C ARG A 397 -15.13 -19.90 4.26
N LEU A 398 -13.86 -19.69 4.62
CA LEU A 398 -12.98 -20.77 5.08
C LEU A 398 -13.45 -21.39 6.38
N ILE A 399 -13.86 -20.59 7.36
CA ILE A 399 -14.39 -21.07 8.65
C ILE A 399 -15.58 -22.00 8.42
N ARG A 400 -16.55 -21.60 7.58
CA ARG A 400 -17.69 -22.45 7.21
C ARG A 400 -17.24 -23.76 6.55
N GLY A 401 -16.28 -23.68 5.62
CA GLY A 401 -15.72 -24.85 4.95
C GLY A 401 -14.93 -25.80 5.88
N TYR A 402 -14.27 -25.27 6.91
CA TYR A 402 -13.59 -26.09 7.92
C TYR A 402 -14.58 -26.71 8.91
N ALA A 403 -15.57 -25.94 9.36
CA ALA A 403 -16.62 -26.42 10.27
C ALA A 403 -17.43 -27.58 9.65
N SER A 404 -17.84 -27.44 8.39
CA SER A 404 -18.53 -28.50 7.65
C SER A 404 -17.71 -29.79 7.59
N ARG A 405 -16.40 -29.70 7.31
CA ARG A 405 -15.48 -30.86 7.33
C ARG A 405 -15.29 -31.47 8.71
N GLN A 406 -15.45 -30.69 9.77
CA GLN A 406 -15.42 -31.16 11.16
C GLN A 406 -16.80 -31.63 11.67
N GLY A 407 -17.84 -31.65 10.83
CA GLY A 407 -19.19 -32.03 11.23
C GLY A 407 -19.87 -31.01 12.16
N LYS A 408 -19.45 -29.74 12.13
CA LYS A 408 -19.99 -28.64 12.95
C LYS A 408 -20.80 -27.67 12.10
N GLN A 409 -21.83 -27.07 12.71
CA GLN A 409 -22.51 -25.90 12.15
C GLN A 409 -21.92 -24.61 12.73
N VAL A 410 -21.90 -23.57 11.93
CA VAL A 410 -21.45 -22.21 12.32
C VAL A 410 -22.69 -21.33 12.40
N ASP A 411 -22.84 -20.62 13.51
CA ASP A 411 -23.79 -19.52 13.61
C ASP A 411 -23.18 -18.29 12.93
N ASP A 412 -23.77 -17.87 11.81
CA ASP A 412 -23.30 -16.73 11.02
C ASP A 412 -23.37 -15.41 11.80
N GLY A 413 -24.33 -15.26 12.72
CA GLY A 413 -24.44 -14.08 13.59
C GLY A 413 -23.30 -14.05 14.61
N ALA A 414 -23.04 -15.18 15.28
CA ALA A 414 -21.91 -15.30 16.20
C ALA A 414 -20.56 -15.12 15.49
N MET A 415 -20.42 -15.65 14.26
CA MET A 415 -19.22 -15.45 13.44
C MET A 415 -19.04 -13.98 13.05
N ALA A 416 -20.10 -13.29 12.64
CA ALA A 416 -20.03 -11.87 12.29
C ALA A 416 -19.59 -11.02 13.50
N VAL A 417 -20.16 -11.28 14.68
CA VAL A 417 -19.73 -10.62 15.93
C VAL A 417 -18.26 -10.93 16.23
N ALA A 418 -17.85 -12.19 16.21
CA ALA A 418 -16.46 -12.58 16.51
C ALA A 418 -15.44 -12.08 15.47
N MET A 419 -15.89 -11.80 14.23
CA MET A 419 -15.07 -11.19 13.17
C MET A 419 -14.97 -9.68 13.30
N THR A 420 -15.81 -9.03 14.10
CA THR A 420 -15.78 -7.57 14.24
C THR A 420 -14.50 -7.15 14.94
N TRP A 421 -13.84 -6.12 14.39
CA TRP A 421 -12.70 -5.50 15.08
C TRP A 421 -13.23 -4.51 16.10
N ASP A 422 -13.43 -4.99 17.33
CA ASP A 422 -13.90 -4.15 18.42
C ASP A 422 -12.75 -3.30 18.97
N GLU A 423 -12.85 -1.99 18.85
CA GLU A 423 -12.07 -1.06 19.68
C GLU A 423 -12.71 -0.96 21.07
N PRO A 424 -11.92 -0.71 22.14
CA PRO A 424 -12.48 -0.51 23.48
C PRO A 424 -13.65 0.47 23.44
N ASN A 425 -14.64 0.25 24.31
CA ASN A 425 -15.78 1.16 24.44
C ASN A 425 -15.32 2.62 24.41
N ARG A 426 -16.12 3.49 23.78
CA ARG A 426 -15.90 4.95 23.76
C ARG A 426 -15.80 5.49 25.19
N ASP A 427 -14.60 5.47 25.74
CA ASP A 427 -14.31 5.80 27.12
C ASP A 427 -13.64 7.17 27.20
N VAL A 428 -14.41 8.13 27.71
CA VAL A 428 -13.97 9.50 27.96
C VAL A 428 -13.75 9.78 29.44
N SER A 429 -13.80 8.75 30.30
CA SER A 429 -13.80 8.90 31.76
C SER A 429 -12.54 9.59 32.28
N LEU A 430 -11.35 9.19 31.80
CA LEU A 430 -10.08 9.79 32.18
C LEU A 430 -10.02 11.26 31.75
N ALA A 431 -10.36 11.56 30.50
CA ALA A 431 -10.40 12.93 29.97
C ALA A 431 -11.38 13.81 30.77
N ARG A 432 -12.58 13.28 31.08
CA ARG A 432 -13.59 13.97 31.88
C ARG A 432 -13.12 14.22 33.31
N LYS A 433 -12.47 13.25 33.94
CA LYS A 433 -11.89 13.40 35.29
C LYS A 433 -10.84 14.51 35.31
N ARG A 434 -9.91 14.51 34.36
CA ARG A 434 -8.89 15.57 34.22
C ARG A 434 -9.53 16.94 33.99
N ALA A 435 -10.56 17.01 33.15
CA ALA A 435 -11.28 18.24 32.89
C ALA A 435 -11.94 18.79 34.17
N LEU A 436 -12.61 17.95 34.97
CA LEU A 436 -13.21 18.36 36.25
C LEU A 436 -12.16 18.84 37.26
N GLU A 437 -11.00 18.16 37.35
CA GLU A 437 -9.88 18.59 38.20
C GLU A 437 -9.34 19.98 37.81
N MET A 438 -9.26 20.27 36.50
CA MET A 438 -8.82 21.57 35.99
C MET A 438 -9.91 22.66 36.11
N SER A 439 -11.18 22.29 35.96
CA SER A 439 -12.35 23.16 36.17
C SER A 439 -12.37 23.72 37.60
N ALA A 440 -12.03 22.90 38.60
CA ALA A 440 -11.94 23.31 40.00
C ALA A 440 -10.93 24.45 40.24
N ASN A 441 -9.90 24.55 39.39
CA ASN A 441 -8.88 25.61 39.44
C ASN A 441 -9.25 26.84 38.59
N GLY A 442 -10.47 26.90 38.02
CA GLY A 442 -10.99 28.02 37.23
C GLY A 442 -10.45 28.12 35.79
N ASN A 443 -9.61 27.17 35.37
CA ASN A 443 -8.84 27.24 34.13
C ASN A 443 -9.25 26.14 33.13
N LEU A 444 -10.55 26.05 32.81
CA LEU A 444 -11.05 25.14 31.79
C LEU A 444 -11.91 25.87 30.75
N TYR A 445 -11.54 25.71 29.49
CA TYR A 445 -12.21 26.34 28.35
C TYR A 445 -12.51 25.29 27.27
N CYS A 446 -13.59 25.49 26.54
CA CYS A 446 -13.92 24.69 25.38
C CYS A 446 -12.88 24.93 24.27
N VAL A 447 -12.23 23.87 23.80
CA VAL A 447 -11.19 23.99 22.76
C VAL A 447 -11.75 24.62 21.48
N TRP A 448 -13.00 24.35 21.12
CA TRP A 448 -13.63 24.90 19.92
C TRP A 448 -14.06 26.35 20.11
N SER A 449 -14.93 26.61 21.10
CA SER A 449 -15.62 27.89 21.24
C SER A 449 -14.90 28.93 22.11
N GLY A 450 -13.83 28.55 22.82
CA GLY A 450 -13.14 29.41 23.78
C GLY A 450 -13.96 29.76 25.03
N ARG A 451 -15.22 29.29 25.13
CA ARG A 451 -16.07 29.54 26.30
C ARG A 451 -15.55 28.81 27.53
N ARG A 452 -15.59 29.48 28.68
CA ARG A 452 -15.30 28.84 29.97
C ARG A 452 -16.29 27.70 30.22
N LEU A 453 -15.78 26.58 30.71
CA LEU A 453 -16.57 25.39 31.03
C LEU A 453 -16.78 25.29 32.53
N ASP A 454 -17.92 24.69 32.89
CA ASP A 454 -18.29 24.28 34.23
C ASP A 454 -18.83 22.83 34.18
N ASP A 455 -19.11 22.25 35.34
CA ASP A 455 -19.56 20.85 35.45
C ASP A 455 -20.85 20.55 34.67
N LYS A 456 -21.69 21.56 34.39
CA LYS A 456 -22.98 21.41 33.68
C LYS A 456 -22.84 21.53 32.17
N SER A 457 -21.85 22.30 31.72
CA SER A 457 -21.59 22.61 30.31
C SER A 457 -20.50 21.73 29.70
N LEU A 458 -19.63 21.13 30.52
CA LEU A 458 -18.54 20.25 30.12
C LEU A 458 -19.05 18.97 29.44
N ASP A 459 -18.47 18.69 28.29
CA ASP A 459 -18.51 17.42 27.58
C ASP A 459 -17.11 17.08 27.05
N VAL A 460 -16.89 15.84 26.63
CA VAL A 460 -15.63 15.42 26.00
C VAL A 460 -15.88 15.10 24.54
N ASP A 461 -15.27 15.89 23.67
CA ASP A 461 -15.30 15.70 22.24
C ASP A 461 -14.16 14.77 21.78
N HIS A 462 -14.44 14.02 20.72
CA HIS A 462 -13.40 13.37 19.93
C HIS A 462 -13.04 14.32 18.79
N CYS A 463 -11.85 14.92 18.82
CA CYS A 463 -11.39 15.89 17.83
C CYS A 463 -11.68 15.39 16.41
N LEU A 464 -11.25 14.16 16.13
CA LEU A 464 -11.63 13.37 14.96
C LEU A 464 -12.74 12.39 15.34
N PRO A 465 -13.88 12.39 14.64
CA PRO A 465 -15.06 11.62 15.04
C PRO A 465 -14.85 10.11 15.18
N TRP A 466 -15.26 9.55 16.32
CA TRP A 466 -15.19 8.11 16.60
C TRP A 466 -15.84 7.22 15.53
N ILE A 467 -16.97 7.64 14.96
CA ILE A 467 -17.71 6.83 13.97
C ILE A 467 -16.95 6.67 12.64
N VAL A 468 -16.03 7.58 12.36
CA VAL A 468 -15.19 7.60 11.16
C VAL A 468 -13.86 6.92 11.45
N TRP A 469 -13.27 7.28 12.58
CA TRP A 469 -12.02 6.73 13.05
C TRP A 469 -12.14 6.41 14.54
N PRO A 470 -12.38 5.13 14.92
CA PRO A 470 -12.57 4.69 16.30
C PRO A 470 -11.31 4.81 17.18
N CYS A 471 -10.85 6.03 17.39
CA CYS A 471 -9.63 6.37 18.12
C CYS A 471 -9.98 7.05 19.45
N GLY A 472 -9.69 6.35 20.55
CA GLY A 472 -9.92 6.80 21.93
C GLY A 472 -8.65 7.32 22.60
N ASP A 473 -7.65 7.68 21.80
CA ASP A 473 -6.36 8.18 22.28
C ASP A 473 -6.53 9.55 22.95
N LEU A 474 -5.70 9.82 23.97
CA LEU A 474 -5.77 11.04 24.77
C LEU A 474 -5.65 12.31 23.92
N TRP A 475 -4.81 12.30 22.89
CA TRP A 475 -4.70 13.44 21.98
C TRP A 475 -6.02 13.72 21.25
N ASN A 476 -6.86 12.71 21.01
CA ASN A 476 -8.15 12.87 20.36
C ASN A 476 -9.25 13.34 21.33
N LEU A 477 -9.03 13.30 22.65
CA LEU A 477 -10.05 13.59 23.67
C LEU A 477 -9.87 14.99 24.27
N MET A 478 -10.82 15.89 23.98
CA MET A 478 -10.72 17.31 24.32
C MET A 478 -11.97 17.85 25.02
N PRO A 479 -11.84 18.83 25.94
CA PRO A 479 -12.98 19.45 26.61
C PRO A 479 -13.75 20.34 25.64
N ALA A 480 -15.04 20.08 25.52
CA ALA A 480 -15.93 20.83 24.66
C ALA A 480 -17.20 21.24 25.41
N HIS A 481 -17.81 22.33 24.95
CA HIS A 481 -19.13 22.69 25.43
C HIS A 481 -20.15 21.70 24.85
N ARG A 482 -21.04 21.15 25.68
CA ARG A 482 -21.99 20.09 25.29
C ARG A 482 -22.81 20.40 24.04
N THR A 483 -23.27 21.64 23.88
CA THR A 483 -24.01 22.08 22.68
C THR A 483 -23.14 22.03 21.44
N VAL A 484 -21.88 22.45 21.56
CA VAL A 484 -20.92 22.46 20.45
C VAL A 484 -20.62 21.02 20.02
N ASN A 485 -20.33 20.13 20.98
CA ASN A 485 -20.07 18.72 20.71
C ASN A 485 -21.31 18.00 20.13
N GLN A 486 -22.43 18.05 20.85
CA GLN A 486 -23.59 17.18 20.59
C GLN A 486 -24.53 17.69 19.51
N LYS A 487 -24.60 19.01 19.28
CA LYS A 487 -25.57 19.61 18.35
C LYS A 487 -24.90 20.22 17.12
N GLU A 488 -23.74 20.83 17.26
CA GLU A 488 -23.07 21.57 16.18
C GLU A 488 -22.05 20.69 15.43
N LYS A 489 -20.97 20.24 16.09
CA LYS A 489 -19.90 19.42 15.49
C LYS A 489 -20.38 18.00 15.16
N ARG A 490 -20.98 17.30 16.13
CA ARG A 490 -21.44 15.90 15.97
C ARG A 490 -20.32 15.01 15.41
N ALA A 491 -20.65 14.21 14.39
CA ALA A 491 -19.74 13.33 13.68
C ALA A 491 -18.97 14.01 12.52
N HIS A 492 -18.89 15.34 12.50
CA HIS A 492 -18.13 16.09 11.49
C HIS A 492 -16.70 16.35 11.96
N LEU A 493 -15.77 16.45 11.00
CA LEU A 493 -14.42 16.97 11.24
C LEU A 493 -14.46 18.45 11.57
N PRO A 494 -13.61 18.98 12.48
CA PRO A 494 -13.45 20.42 12.62
C PRO A 494 -12.88 21.01 11.33
N GLY A 495 -13.44 22.12 10.83
CA GLY A 495 -12.90 22.87 9.69
C GLY A 495 -11.42 23.21 9.87
N ASP A 496 -10.61 23.23 8.79
CA ASP A 496 -9.14 23.47 8.91
C ASP A 496 -8.84 24.83 9.56
N ARG A 497 -9.53 25.89 9.13
CA ARG A 497 -9.42 27.23 9.74
C ARG A 497 -9.77 27.21 11.23
N LEU A 498 -10.85 26.52 11.60
CA LEU A 498 -11.29 26.39 12.99
C LEU A 498 -10.26 25.61 13.82
N LEU A 499 -9.80 24.47 13.33
CA LEU A 499 -8.80 23.64 14.00
C LEU A 499 -7.54 24.45 14.29
N ARG A 500 -7.00 25.16 13.28
CA ARG A 500 -5.84 26.05 13.43
C ARG A 500 -6.08 27.20 14.41
N SER A 501 -7.23 27.86 14.35
CA SER A 501 -7.60 28.92 15.31
C SER A 501 -7.73 28.41 16.76
N ALA A 502 -7.90 27.10 16.94
CA ALA A 502 -7.98 26.45 18.23
C ALA A 502 -6.64 25.90 18.74
N GLN A 503 -5.54 26.01 17.98
CA GLN A 503 -4.24 25.41 18.33
C GLN A 503 -3.83 25.73 19.76
N ASP A 504 -3.71 27.01 20.11
CA ASP A 504 -3.32 27.41 21.48
C ASP A 504 -4.24 26.80 22.55
N ARG A 505 -5.55 26.71 22.30
CA ARG A 505 -6.51 26.12 23.25
C ARG A 505 -6.33 24.61 23.37
N VAL A 506 -5.99 23.93 22.27
CA VAL A 506 -5.68 22.50 22.23
C VAL A 506 -4.37 22.21 22.96
N LEU A 507 -3.31 22.97 22.69
CA LEU A 507 -2.01 22.81 23.37
C LEU A 507 -2.11 23.10 24.87
N ASN A 508 -2.83 24.17 25.25
CA ASN A 508 -3.12 24.52 26.65
C ASN A 508 -3.97 23.47 27.38
N TRP A 509 -4.71 22.63 26.65
CA TRP A 509 -5.35 21.45 27.21
C TRP A 509 -4.34 20.30 27.32
N TRP A 510 -3.72 19.91 26.21
CA TRP A 510 -2.84 18.73 26.16
C TRP A 510 -1.66 18.81 27.13
N GLY A 511 -1.00 19.95 27.26
CA GLY A 511 0.13 20.16 28.17
C GLY A 511 -0.20 19.74 29.61
N PRO A 512 -0.99 20.52 30.36
CA PRO A 512 -1.28 20.23 31.77
C PRO A 512 -2.20 19.00 31.97
N ALA A 513 -3.13 18.72 31.05
CA ALA A 513 -4.05 17.59 31.23
C ALA A 513 -3.32 16.25 31.07
N TYR A 514 -2.40 16.17 30.10
CA TYR A 514 -1.80 14.92 29.65
C TYR A 514 -0.26 14.95 29.62
N ALA A 515 0.35 15.79 28.79
CA ALA A 515 1.75 15.69 28.40
C ALA A 515 2.75 16.08 29.50
N GLU A 516 2.38 16.98 30.40
CA GLU A 516 3.21 17.50 31.51
C GLU A 516 2.65 17.09 32.88
N GLY A 517 1.51 16.40 32.89
CA GLY A 517 0.80 16.02 34.11
C GLY A 517 1.39 14.81 34.81
N VAL A 518 0.52 13.88 35.23
CA VAL A 518 0.93 12.65 35.90
C VAL A 518 1.80 11.82 34.95
N PRO A 519 3.00 11.34 35.35
CA PRO A 519 3.93 10.64 34.45
C PRO A 519 3.29 9.48 33.68
N THR A 520 2.39 8.72 34.30
CA THR A 520 1.69 7.61 33.64
C THR A 520 0.73 8.06 32.54
N ILE A 521 0.12 9.24 32.66
CA ILE A 521 -0.75 9.83 31.65
C ILE A 521 0.10 10.45 30.53
N SER A 522 1.19 11.13 30.89
CA SER A 522 2.15 11.70 29.93
C SER A 522 2.74 10.63 29.02
N ASP A 523 3.27 9.55 29.60
CA ASP A 523 3.80 8.41 28.84
C ASP A 523 2.76 7.84 27.87
N ARG A 524 1.50 7.74 28.31
CA ARG A 524 0.39 7.22 27.51
C ARG A 524 0.06 8.17 26.35
N PHE A 525 -0.07 9.46 26.61
CA PHE A 525 -0.37 10.48 25.60
C PHE A 525 0.66 10.46 24.46
N TRP A 526 1.95 10.50 24.81
CA TRP A 526 3.03 10.48 23.82
C TRP A 526 3.07 9.19 23.05
N LEU A 527 2.84 8.06 23.71
CA LEU A 527 2.82 6.77 23.05
C LEU A 527 1.66 6.63 22.07
N GLU A 528 0.46 7.02 22.49
CA GLU A 528 -0.74 7.01 21.65
C GLU A 528 -0.55 7.92 20.43
N ALA A 529 -0.09 9.17 20.63
CA ALA A 529 0.19 10.11 19.54
C ALA A 529 1.22 9.55 18.54
N ASN A 530 2.35 9.04 19.03
CA ASN A 530 3.40 8.45 18.18
C ASN A 530 2.95 7.18 17.45
N SER A 531 1.91 6.50 17.95
CA SER A 531 1.39 5.28 17.34
C SER A 531 0.41 5.56 16.22
N SER A 532 -0.58 6.42 16.46
CA SER A 532 -1.72 6.60 15.55
C SER A 532 -1.54 7.74 14.55
N LEU A 533 -0.66 8.71 14.81
CA LEU A 533 -0.47 9.88 13.93
C LEU A 533 0.82 9.75 13.09
N PRO A 534 0.72 9.39 11.78
CA PRO A 534 1.88 9.36 10.89
C PRO A 534 2.33 10.79 10.59
N GLY A 535 3.45 11.23 11.16
CA GLY A 535 3.96 12.58 10.93
C GLY A 535 4.83 13.16 12.04
N ILE A 536 4.80 12.56 13.23
CA ILE A 536 5.64 12.99 14.35
C ILE A 536 7.09 12.55 14.07
N ARG A 537 7.96 13.49 13.74
CA ARG A 537 9.30 13.23 13.17
C ARG A 537 10.36 12.78 14.20
N ALA A 538 10.08 12.91 15.50
CA ALA A 538 11.04 12.59 16.57
C ALA A 538 10.40 11.72 17.67
N ALA A 539 11.20 10.83 18.27
CA ALA A 539 10.77 10.00 19.42
C ALA A 539 10.35 10.82 20.66
N LYS A 540 10.78 12.09 20.73
CA LYS A 540 10.25 13.14 21.61
C LYS A 540 9.79 14.31 20.72
N GLY A 541 8.61 14.19 20.14
CA GLY A 541 7.96 15.32 19.47
C GLY A 541 7.60 16.44 20.45
N THR A 542 7.25 17.59 19.90
CA THR A 542 6.60 18.70 20.61
C THR A 542 5.09 18.57 20.52
N LEU A 543 4.34 19.32 21.33
CA LEU A 543 2.88 19.35 21.19
C LEU A 543 2.44 19.92 19.83
N ASP A 544 3.24 20.83 19.25
CA ASP A 544 3.05 21.33 17.90
C ASP A 544 3.20 20.23 16.84
N ASP A 545 4.19 19.34 16.99
CA ASP A 545 4.33 18.18 16.09
C ASP A 545 3.09 17.26 16.12
N VAL A 546 2.52 17.05 17.32
CA VAL A 546 1.28 16.27 17.48
C VAL A 546 0.11 16.99 16.81
N PHE A 547 -0.01 18.30 17.00
CA PHE A 547 -1.07 19.11 16.42
C PHE A 547 -1.01 19.13 14.87
N ASP A 548 0.18 19.30 14.31
CA ASP A 548 0.40 19.22 12.86
C ASP A 548 0.03 17.85 12.31
N ALA A 549 0.39 16.78 13.02
CA ALA A 549 0.02 15.43 12.63
C ALA A 549 -1.51 15.19 12.71
N VAL A 550 -2.21 15.77 13.69
CA VAL A 550 -3.68 15.78 13.74
C VAL A 550 -4.27 16.51 12.52
N CYS A 551 -3.70 17.65 12.13
CA CYS A 551 -4.15 18.40 10.94
C CYS A 551 -4.00 17.57 9.66
N LEU A 552 -2.87 16.86 9.49
CA LEU A 552 -2.64 15.98 8.36
C LEU A 552 -3.64 14.81 8.32
N GLN A 553 -3.85 14.16 9.47
CA GLN A 553 -4.77 13.04 9.56
C GLN A 553 -6.23 13.46 9.33
N ARG A 554 -6.60 14.65 9.82
CA ARG A 554 -7.89 15.30 9.51
C ARG A 554 -8.05 15.56 8.01
N MET A 555 -7.00 16.04 7.33
CA MET A 555 -7.02 16.22 5.87
C MET A 555 -7.22 14.88 5.15
N ARG A 556 -6.52 13.83 5.58
CA ARG A 556 -6.65 12.48 5.01
C ARG A 556 -8.07 11.94 5.13
N LEU A 557 -8.67 12.00 6.33
CA LEU A 557 -10.06 11.54 6.53
C LEU A 557 -11.05 12.29 5.63
N ARG A 558 -10.87 13.60 5.44
CA ARG A 558 -11.69 14.38 4.50
C ARG A 558 -11.50 13.92 3.05
N CYS A 559 -10.25 13.79 2.59
CA CYS A 559 -9.98 13.49 1.18
C CYS A 559 -10.32 12.04 0.82
N ASP A 560 -9.94 11.09 1.66
CA ASP A 560 -10.04 9.66 1.35
C ASP A 560 -11.43 9.09 1.69
N GLN A 561 -12.06 9.56 2.78
CA GLN A 561 -13.35 9.06 3.25
C GLN A 561 -14.51 10.05 3.06
N GLN A 562 -14.25 11.22 2.47
CA GLN A 562 -15.26 12.26 2.21
C GLN A 562 -16.06 12.67 3.45
N VAL A 563 -15.40 12.67 4.61
CA VAL A 563 -16.06 12.97 5.89
C VAL A 563 -16.50 14.43 5.92
N PRO A 564 -17.79 14.71 6.22
CA PRO A 564 -18.30 16.07 6.31
C PRO A 564 -17.55 16.94 7.35
N GLU A 565 -17.43 18.23 7.04
CA GLU A 565 -16.74 19.21 7.89
C GLU A 565 -17.73 20.14 8.61
N TRP A 566 -17.40 20.51 9.84
CA TRP A 566 -18.06 21.56 10.60
C TRP A 566 -17.17 22.80 10.62
N ALA A 567 -17.57 23.82 9.84
CA ALA A 567 -16.78 25.03 9.65
C ALA A 567 -16.62 25.87 10.94
N GLY A 568 -17.64 25.87 11.81
CA GLY A 568 -17.60 26.56 13.11
C GLY A 568 -17.26 28.06 13.04
N GLU A 569 -17.59 28.75 11.94
CA GLU A 569 -17.11 30.12 11.63
C GLU A 569 -17.29 31.15 12.76
N LYS A 570 -18.35 31.02 13.55
CA LYS A 570 -18.62 31.90 14.72
C LYS A 570 -17.63 31.76 15.88
N TYR A 571 -16.66 30.85 15.80
CA TYR A 571 -15.66 30.58 16.84
C TYR A 571 -14.21 30.80 16.38
N ILE A 572 -14.03 31.29 15.15
CA ILE A 572 -12.71 31.57 14.55
C ILE A 572 -12.24 32.95 14.95
#